data_AF-A0A7J7QJ08-F1
#
_entry.id   AF-A0A7J7QJ08-F1
#
_cell.length_a   1.000
_cell.length_b   1.000
_cell.length_c   1.000
_cell.angle_alpha   90.00
_cell.angle_beta   90.00
_cell.angle_gamma   90.00
#
_symmetry.space_group_name_H-M   'P 1'
#
loop_
_entity.id
_entity.type
_entity.pdbx_description
1 polymer ?
#
loop_
_entity_poly.entity_id
_entity_poly.type
_entity_poly.pdbx_seq_one_letter_code
_entity_poly.pdbx_strand_id
1 'polypeptide(L)'
;MTFPGSGNTWVRHIIETLTGYHTSSVYCDKFLQPVFKAECDDSFNWDTSIAVKTHMFSCWWKRAIVIIRHPLRAIMGDYQRLRTGRSHTGVVDPQQWKWDDWYGLSTRQCLRWTAQFQRIFGNAQTPGCGNATDFKVFFYEDLKTASGELNPYFLDELLDWFGIPKDDSFYECALMNNKGHFARKLPSNHPATLILNDTETHRRMTEAGCLQAYNYLSSKFQHLKQPQNEQQQQQQQQQQSSSSVAAAGSTNQAQQPGAQPQPQLSTQPPVQQQQQHQHQQQQAAAGVV
;
A
#
# COMPACT_ATOMS: atom_id res chain seq x y z
N MET A 1 -7.11 -8.68 -10.89
CA MET A 1 -8.21 -9.50 -10.35
C MET A 1 -8.24 -9.39 -8.82
N THR A 2 -9.38 -9.06 -8.18
CA THR A 2 -9.47 -8.89 -6.70
C THR A 2 -10.82 -9.30 -6.13
N PHE A 3 -10.92 -9.57 -4.82
CA PHE A 3 -12.21 -9.53 -4.12
C PHE A 3 -12.69 -8.05 -3.99
N PRO A 4 -14.00 -7.76 -3.95
CA PRO A 4 -14.51 -6.40 -3.69
C PRO A 4 -13.99 -5.83 -2.35
N GLY A 5 -13.64 -4.55 -2.32
CA GLY A 5 -13.04 -3.94 -1.12
C GLY A 5 -11.54 -4.24 -0.90
N SER A 6 -10.90 -5.04 -1.76
CA SER A 6 -9.44 -5.30 -1.74
C SER A 6 -8.58 -4.24 -2.45
N GLY A 7 -9.07 -3.00 -2.60
CA GLY A 7 -8.25 -1.87 -3.07
C GLY A 7 -7.99 -1.79 -4.57
N ASN A 8 -8.76 -2.47 -5.42
CA ASN A 8 -8.53 -2.49 -6.88
C ASN A 8 -8.43 -1.09 -7.52
N THR A 9 -9.32 -0.16 -7.16
CA THR A 9 -9.33 1.22 -7.67
C THR A 9 -8.01 1.95 -7.38
N TRP A 10 -7.44 1.75 -6.19
CA TRP A 10 -6.17 2.35 -5.79
C TRP A 10 -4.98 1.74 -6.54
N VAL A 11 -4.96 0.41 -6.71
CA VAL A 11 -3.92 -0.29 -7.48
C VAL A 11 -3.94 0.12 -8.96
N ARG A 12 -5.12 0.33 -9.56
CA ARG A 12 -5.22 0.83 -10.94
C ARG A 12 -4.68 2.24 -11.08
N HIS A 13 -5.02 3.13 -10.16
CA HIS A 13 -4.47 4.49 -10.12
C HIS A 13 -2.93 4.47 -10.06
N ILE A 14 -2.35 3.59 -9.24
CA ILE A 14 -0.90 3.39 -9.18
C ILE A 14 -0.37 2.91 -10.54
N ILE A 15 -0.98 1.91 -11.18
CA ILE A 15 -0.54 1.40 -12.49
C ILE A 15 -0.59 2.49 -13.57
N GLU A 16 -1.69 3.25 -13.69
CA GLU A 16 -1.78 4.32 -14.69
C GLU A 16 -0.80 5.46 -14.42
N THR A 17 -0.57 5.81 -13.14
CA THR A 17 0.40 6.87 -12.77
C THR A 17 1.85 6.42 -12.96
N LEU A 18 2.16 5.14 -12.72
CA LEU A 18 3.51 4.57 -12.85
C LEU A 18 3.91 4.30 -14.30
N THR A 19 2.95 4.01 -15.17
CA THR A 19 3.24 3.51 -16.53
C THR A 19 2.73 4.40 -17.65
N GLY A 20 1.83 5.36 -17.36
CA GLY A 20 1.16 6.19 -18.36
C GLY A 20 0.09 5.47 -19.20
N TYR A 21 -0.01 4.13 -19.12
CA TYR A 21 -0.97 3.32 -19.87
C TYR A 21 -2.30 3.16 -19.11
N HIS A 22 -3.39 3.06 -19.87
CA HIS A 22 -4.74 2.93 -19.30
C HIS A 22 -5.07 1.51 -18.84
N THR A 23 -5.87 1.43 -17.77
CA THR A 23 -6.50 0.21 -17.28
C THR A 23 -7.99 0.24 -17.52
N SER A 24 -8.54 -0.83 -18.09
CA SER A 24 -9.97 -0.98 -18.35
C SER A 24 -10.64 -1.86 -17.28
N SER A 25 -11.91 -2.19 -17.49
CA SER A 25 -12.74 -2.92 -16.54
C SER A 25 -13.77 -3.76 -17.28
N VAL A 26 -14.00 -5.01 -16.85
CA VAL A 26 -15.12 -5.85 -17.36
C VAL A 26 -16.51 -5.33 -16.91
N TYR A 27 -16.55 -4.17 -16.27
CA TYR A 27 -17.74 -3.46 -15.80
C TYR A 27 -17.61 -1.98 -16.13
N CYS A 28 -18.63 -1.36 -16.73
CA CYS A 28 -18.68 0.09 -16.86
C CYS A 28 -19.17 0.75 -15.55
N ASP A 29 -18.26 1.42 -14.83
CA ASP A 29 -18.59 2.20 -13.63
C ASP A 29 -18.57 3.71 -13.93
N LYS A 30 -19.76 4.32 -14.04
CA LYS A 30 -19.88 5.74 -14.39
C LYS A 30 -19.31 6.70 -13.34
N PHE A 31 -19.07 6.27 -12.09
CA PHE A 31 -18.39 7.10 -11.09
C PHE A 31 -16.87 7.07 -11.23
N LEU A 32 -16.31 6.07 -11.92
CA LEU A 32 -14.87 5.94 -12.17
C LEU A 32 -14.46 6.39 -13.58
N GLN A 33 -15.40 6.47 -14.54
CA GLN A 33 -15.14 6.95 -15.90
C GLN A 33 -14.43 8.34 -15.98
N PRO A 34 -14.67 9.32 -15.08
CA PRO A 34 -13.92 10.58 -15.08
C PRO A 34 -12.45 10.45 -14.68
N VAL A 35 -12.05 9.32 -14.10
CA VAL A 35 -10.71 9.08 -13.54
C VAL A 35 -9.94 8.02 -14.35
N PHE A 36 -10.60 6.95 -14.77
CA PHE A 36 -10.05 5.95 -15.68
C PHE A 36 -10.72 6.08 -17.05
N LYS A 37 -9.99 6.62 -18.04
CA LYS A 37 -10.52 6.90 -19.38
C LYS A 37 -11.11 5.65 -20.05
N ALA A 38 -10.55 4.47 -19.76
CA ALA A 38 -10.98 3.18 -20.29
C ALA A 38 -11.96 2.39 -19.37
N GLU A 39 -12.55 2.99 -18.33
CA GLU A 39 -13.46 2.27 -17.40
C GLU A 39 -14.66 1.62 -18.10
N CYS A 40 -15.14 2.25 -19.17
CA CYS A 40 -16.30 1.82 -19.95
C CYS A 40 -15.92 1.50 -21.41
N ASP A 41 -14.67 1.14 -21.68
CA ASP A 41 -14.30 0.51 -22.95
C ASP A 41 -14.69 -0.97 -22.88
N ASP A 42 -15.98 -1.24 -23.13
CA ASP A 42 -16.61 -2.55 -23.07
C ASP A 42 -16.65 -3.26 -24.43
N SER A 43 -15.85 -2.79 -25.39
CA SER A 43 -15.74 -3.27 -26.78
C SER A 43 -15.29 -4.74 -26.94
N PHE A 44 -15.06 -5.46 -25.83
CA PHE A 44 -14.36 -6.75 -25.72
C PHE A 44 -12.94 -6.77 -26.32
N ASN A 45 -12.46 -5.66 -26.87
CA ASN A 45 -11.09 -5.46 -27.34
C ASN A 45 -10.21 -5.00 -26.18
N TRP A 46 -9.97 -5.91 -25.24
CA TRP A 46 -9.18 -5.63 -24.03
C TRP A 46 -7.69 -5.39 -24.29
N ASP A 47 -7.23 -5.60 -25.53
CA ASP A 47 -5.84 -5.42 -25.98
C ASP A 47 -5.40 -3.94 -26.02
N THR A 48 -6.34 -3.00 -25.82
CA THR A 48 -6.06 -1.55 -25.71
C THR A 48 -5.57 -1.08 -24.34
N SER A 49 -5.57 -1.96 -23.33
CA SER A 49 -5.31 -1.62 -21.93
C SER A 49 -4.22 -2.50 -21.31
N ILE A 50 -3.33 -1.92 -20.49
CA ILE A 50 -2.23 -2.66 -19.84
C ILE A 50 -2.72 -3.70 -18.82
N ALA A 51 -3.90 -3.47 -18.23
CA ALA A 51 -4.57 -4.41 -17.34
C ALA A 51 -6.10 -4.18 -17.33
N VAL A 52 -6.86 -5.27 -17.17
CA VAL A 52 -8.32 -5.25 -17.03
C VAL A 52 -8.74 -5.57 -15.59
N LYS A 53 -9.54 -4.69 -14.98
CA LYS A 53 -10.23 -4.95 -13.70
C LYS A 53 -11.26 -6.06 -13.86
N THR A 54 -11.22 -7.01 -12.93
CA THR A 54 -12.31 -7.96 -12.72
C THR A 54 -12.39 -8.46 -11.27
N HIS A 55 -13.62 -8.74 -10.82
CA HIS A 55 -13.90 -9.54 -9.62
C HIS A 55 -14.34 -10.98 -9.99
N MET A 56 -14.37 -11.33 -11.28
CA MET A 56 -14.66 -12.67 -11.77
C MET A 56 -13.40 -13.53 -11.75
N PHE A 57 -13.38 -14.50 -10.83
CA PHE A 57 -12.27 -15.43 -10.68
C PHE A 57 -12.51 -16.63 -11.60
N SER A 58 -11.78 -16.66 -12.71
CA SER A 58 -11.85 -17.70 -13.73
C SER A 58 -10.48 -18.28 -14.02
N CYS A 59 -10.47 -19.56 -14.38
CA CYS A 59 -9.30 -20.33 -14.80
C CYS A 59 -8.83 -19.96 -16.21
N TRP A 60 -9.60 -19.14 -16.94
CA TRP A 60 -9.32 -18.76 -18.32
C TRP A 60 -8.34 -17.57 -18.45
N TRP A 61 -8.05 -16.87 -17.35
CA TRP A 61 -7.10 -15.75 -17.34
C TRP A 61 -5.65 -16.24 -17.39
N LYS A 62 -5.06 -16.32 -18.60
CA LYS A 62 -3.69 -16.80 -18.82
C LYS A 62 -2.61 -16.04 -18.02
N ARG A 63 -2.85 -14.76 -17.71
CA ARG A 63 -1.95 -13.89 -16.96
C ARG A 63 -2.75 -12.90 -16.12
N ALA A 64 -2.46 -12.73 -14.82
CA ALA A 64 -3.11 -11.69 -14.02
C ALA A 64 -2.34 -11.25 -12.76
N ILE A 65 -2.47 -9.97 -12.41
CA ILE A 65 -2.16 -9.47 -11.06
C ILE A 65 -3.35 -9.79 -10.13
N VAL A 66 -3.07 -10.39 -8.97
CA VAL A 66 -4.07 -10.77 -7.96
C VAL A 66 -3.81 -10.04 -6.66
N ILE A 67 -4.77 -9.22 -6.22
CA ILE A 67 -4.68 -8.54 -4.93
C ILE A 67 -5.54 -9.28 -3.90
N ILE A 68 -4.86 -9.92 -2.95
CA ILE A 68 -5.46 -10.54 -1.77
C ILE A 68 -5.46 -9.47 -0.66
N ARG A 69 -6.52 -9.38 0.12
CA ARG A 69 -6.60 -8.49 1.29
C ARG A 69 -7.20 -9.25 2.44
N HIS A 70 -6.75 -8.98 3.67
CA HIS A 70 -7.31 -9.60 4.86
C HIS A 70 -8.86 -9.56 4.84
N PRO A 71 -9.56 -10.71 4.95
CA PRO A 71 -10.99 -10.82 4.64
C PRO A 71 -11.85 -9.86 5.46
N LEU A 72 -11.59 -9.67 6.77
CA LEU A 72 -12.30 -8.65 7.59
C LEU A 72 -12.27 -7.26 6.95
N ARG A 73 -11.08 -6.81 6.51
CA ARG A 73 -10.87 -5.47 5.95
C ARG A 73 -11.46 -5.33 4.55
N ALA A 74 -11.41 -6.37 3.74
CA ALA A 74 -12.04 -6.41 2.42
C ALA A 74 -13.58 -6.39 2.52
N ILE A 75 -14.14 -7.24 3.38
CA ILE A 75 -15.59 -7.39 3.59
C ILE A 75 -16.18 -6.16 4.26
N MET A 76 -15.52 -5.56 5.26
CA MET A 76 -15.88 -4.24 5.78
C MET A 76 -15.85 -3.17 4.68
N GLY A 77 -14.84 -3.21 3.82
CA GLY A 77 -14.73 -2.33 2.66
C GLY A 77 -15.93 -2.41 1.71
N ASP A 78 -16.39 -3.64 1.42
CA ASP A 78 -17.51 -3.92 0.53
C ASP A 78 -18.88 -3.69 1.19
N TYR A 79 -19.04 -4.01 2.49
CA TYR A 79 -20.26 -3.72 3.25
C TYR A 79 -20.60 -2.23 3.21
N GLN A 80 -19.61 -1.39 3.55
CA GLN A 80 -19.73 0.06 3.51
C GLN A 80 -20.15 0.56 2.11
N ARG A 81 -19.56 0.00 1.04
CA ARG A 81 -19.93 0.30 -0.35
C ARG A 81 -21.37 -0.11 -0.65
N LEU A 82 -21.74 -1.36 -0.36
CA LEU A 82 -23.08 -1.91 -0.62
C LEU A 82 -24.18 -1.14 0.11
N ARG A 83 -23.92 -0.67 1.34
CA ARG A 83 -24.86 0.07 2.18
C ARG A 83 -24.87 1.59 1.95
N THR A 84 -24.02 2.10 1.05
CA THR A 84 -23.99 3.53 0.63
C THR A 84 -24.26 3.71 -0.86
N GLY A 85 -25.24 2.97 -1.39
CA GLY A 85 -25.64 3.09 -2.80
C GLY A 85 -24.57 2.66 -3.81
N ARG A 86 -23.64 1.78 -3.40
CA ARG A 86 -22.43 1.37 -4.13
C ARG A 86 -21.30 2.40 -4.21
N SER A 87 -21.36 3.49 -3.43
CA SER A 87 -20.28 4.49 -3.37
C SER A 87 -18.92 3.90 -2.96
N HIS A 88 -17.88 4.17 -3.76
CA HIS A 88 -16.52 3.66 -3.53
C HIS A 88 -15.90 4.16 -2.22
N THR A 89 -16.17 5.42 -1.87
CA THR A 89 -15.65 6.08 -0.65
C THR A 89 -16.70 6.23 0.45
N GLY A 90 -17.98 6.00 0.14
CA GLY A 90 -19.11 6.20 1.06
C GLY A 90 -18.97 5.44 2.38
N VAL A 91 -19.37 6.09 3.47
CA VAL A 91 -19.41 5.57 4.84
C VAL A 91 -20.87 5.46 5.26
N VAL A 92 -21.28 4.31 5.79
CA VAL A 92 -22.60 4.12 6.40
C VAL A 92 -22.73 5.08 7.57
N ASP A 93 -23.86 5.77 7.68
CA ASP A 93 -24.16 6.59 8.85
C ASP A 93 -24.10 5.69 10.11
N PRO A 94 -23.29 6.04 11.14
CA PRO A 94 -23.26 5.33 12.41
C PRO A 94 -24.64 5.05 13.01
N GLN A 95 -25.61 5.96 12.82
CA GLN A 95 -27.00 5.80 13.30
C GLN A 95 -27.79 4.74 12.53
N GLN A 96 -27.36 4.42 11.31
CA GLN A 96 -27.96 3.39 10.44
C GLN A 96 -27.21 2.05 10.51
N TRP A 97 -26.18 1.93 11.37
CA TRP A 97 -25.42 0.69 11.52
C TRP A 97 -26.26 -0.40 12.21
N LYS A 98 -26.39 -1.56 11.56
CA LYS A 98 -27.13 -2.72 12.08
C LYS A 98 -26.19 -3.92 12.22
N TRP A 99 -25.91 -4.32 13.45
CA TRP A 99 -24.98 -5.42 13.74
C TRP A 99 -25.44 -6.76 13.15
N ASP A 100 -26.73 -7.09 13.23
CA ASP A 100 -27.26 -8.33 12.64
C ASP A 100 -27.11 -8.39 11.12
N ASP A 101 -27.25 -7.24 10.44
CA ASP A 101 -27.02 -7.15 9.00
C ASP A 101 -25.52 -7.30 8.66
N TRP A 102 -24.64 -6.68 9.45
CA TRP A 102 -23.20 -6.90 9.36
C TRP A 102 -22.84 -8.38 9.57
N TYR A 103 -23.34 -9.04 10.62
CA TYR A 103 -23.06 -10.45 10.89
C TYR A 103 -23.56 -11.37 9.77
N GLY A 104 -24.79 -11.16 9.30
CA GLY A 104 -25.36 -11.93 8.19
C GLY A 104 -24.61 -11.73 6.88
N LEU A 105 -24.26 -10.50 6.53
CA LEU A 105 -23.52 -10.20 5.31
C LEU A 105 -22.07 -10.68 5.37
N SER A 106 -21.36 -10.42 6.48
CA SER A 106 -19.95 -10.78 6.64
C SER A 106 -19.74 -12.29 6.58
N THR A 107 -20.62 -13.08 7.20
CA THR A 107 -20.60 -14.55 7.12
C THR A 107 -20.72 -15.03 5.65
N ARG A 108 -21.71 -14.52 4.90
CA ARG A 108 -21.90 -14.87 3.48
C ARG A 108 -20.74 -14.44 2.60
N GLN A 109 -20.20 -13.25 2.84
CA GLN A 109 -19.07 -12.71 2.08
C GLN A 109 -17.74 -13.41 2.45
N CYS A 110 -17.60 -13.93 3.67
CA CYS A 110 -16.47 -14.77 4.09
C CYS A 110 -16.46 -16.08 3.32
N LEU A 111 -17.59 -16.81 3.26
CA LEU A 111 -17.73 -18.02 2.42
C LEU A 111 -17.39 -17.74 0.95
N ARG A 112 -17.92 -16.63 0.40
CA ARG A 112 -17.65 -16.21 -0.98
C ARG A 112 -16.17 -15.86 -1.20
N TRP A 113 -15.53 -15.15 -0.28
CA TRP A 113 -14.11 -14.80 -0.32
C TRP A 113 -13.25 -16.08 -0.37
N THR A 114 -13.56 -17.05 0.50
CA THR A 114 -12.89 -18.36 0.55
C THR A 114 -13.01 -19.10 -0.78
N ALA A 115 -14.25 -19.30 -1.26
CA ALA A 115 -14.50 -20.02 -2.51
C ALA A 115 -13.84 -19.34 -3.72
N GLN A 116 -13.80 -18.00 -3.73
CA GLN A 116 -13.23 -17.19 -4.81
C GLN A 116 -11.72 -17.42 -4.95
N PHE A 117 -10.96 -17.42 -3.86
CA PHE A 117 -9.51 -17.69 -3.91
C PHE A 117 -9.19 -19.20 -4.02
N GLN A 118 -9.92 -20.07 -3.31
CA GLN A 118 -9.70 -21.52 -3.38
C GLN A 118 -9.96 -22.10 -4.77
N ARG A 119 -10.91 -21.55 -5.55
CA ARG A 119 -11.14 -21.98 -6.94
C ARG A 119 -9.87 -21.86 -7.81
N ILE A 120 -9.08 -20.81 -7.59
CA ILE A 120 -7.88 -20.54 -8.38
C ILE A 120 -6.63 -21.16 -7.76
N PHE A 121 -6.39 -20.95 -6.47
CA PHE A 121 -5.16 -21.36 -5.80
C PHE A 121 -5.25 -22.69 -5.05
N GLY A 122 -6.45 -23.27 -4.93
CA GLY A 122 -6.70 -24.48 -4.17
C GLY A 122 -6.73 -24.24 -2.66
N ASN A 123 -6.76 -25.35 -1.94
CA ASN A 123 -6.50 -25.45 -0.51
C ASN A 123 -5.48 -26.58 -0.27
N ALA A 124 -5.31 -27.03 0.98
CA ALA A 124 -4.33 -28.08 1.29
C ALA A 124 -4.74 -29.49 0.79
N GLN A 125 -6.01 -29.70 0.42
CA GLN A 125 -6.58 -30.99 0.01
C GLN A 125 -6.99 -31.04 -1.46
N THR A 126 -7.35 -29.90 -2.05
CA THR A 126 -7.90 -29.78 -3.40
C THR A 126 -7.09 -28.75 -4.19
N PRO A 127 -6.47 -29.12 -5.32
CA PRO A 127 -5.75 -28.17 -6.15
C PRO A 127 -6.73 -27.17 -6.79
N GLY A 128 -6.27 -25.94 -6.97
CA GLY A 128 -7.00 -24.93 -7.74
C GLY A 128 -6.68 -25.04 -9.23
N CYS A 129 -7.41 -24.29 -10.05
CA CYS A 129 -7.20 -24.30 -11.49
C CYS A 129 -6.06 -23.40 -12.01
N GLY A 130 -5.33 -22.71 -11.11
CA GLY A 130 -4.27 -21.76 -11.45
C GLY A 130 -2.95 -22.35 -11.95
N ASN A 131 -2.89 -23.64 -12.29
CA ASN A 131 -1.67 -24.30 -12.77
C ASN A 131 -1.32 -23.94 -14.23
N ALA A 132 -2.20 -23.26 -14.96
CA ALA A 132 -2.04 -22.92 -16.38
C ALA A 132 -1.90 -21.40 -16.64
N THR A 133 -1.58 -20.63 -15.60
CA THR A 133 -1.80 -19.19 -15.55
C THR A 133 -0.70 -18.47 -14.78
N ASP A 134 -0.08 -17.47 -15.40
CA ASP A 134 0.95 -16.62 -14.79
C ASP A 134 0.29 -15.61 -13.82
N PHE A 135 0.45 -15.81 -12.51
CA PHE A 135 -0.16 -14.97 -11.48
C PHE A 135 0.87 -14.26 -10.60
N LYS A 136 0.88 -12.92 -10.65
CA LYS A 136 1.55 -12.08 -9.66
C LYS A 136 0.59 -11.85 -8.48
N VAL A 137 0.87 -12.45 -7.32
CA VAL A 137 0.06 -12.26 -6.11
C VAL A 137 0.69 -11.17 -5.25
N PHE A 138 -0.13 -10.21 -4.80
CA PHE A 138 0.23 -9.23 -3.78
C PHE A 138 -0.78 -9.26 -2.63
N PHE A 139 -0.31 -9.11 -1.40
CA PHE A 139 -1.15 -8.79 -0.26
C PHE A 139 -1.31 -7.28 -0.16
N TYR A 140 -2.56 -6.80 -0.09
CA TYR A 140 -2.90 -5.38 0.03
C TYR A 140 -2.22 -4.74 1.24
N GLU A 141 -2.08 -5.51 2.32
CA GLU A 141 -1.37 -5.13 3.53
C GLU A 141 0.12 -4.81 3.28
N ASP A 142 0.80 -5.49 2.35
CA ASP A 142 2.23 -5.25 2.04
C ASP A 142 2.45 -4.10 1.05
N LEU A 143 1.42 -3.71 0.28
CA LEU A 143 1.45 -2.58 -0.67
C LEU A 143 1.73 -1.24 0.02
N LYS A 144 1.70 -1.22 1.34
CA LYS A 144 2.01 -0.08 2.18
C LYS A 144 3.13 -0.41 3.14
N THR A 145 3.90 0.60 3.50
CA THR A 145 4.87 0.54 4.59
C THR A 145 4.15 0.48 5.95
N ALA A 146 4.89 0.20 7.02
CA ALA A 146 4.37 0.29 8.39
C ALA A 146 3.83 1.69 8.76
N SER A 147 4.32 2.77 8.12
CA SER A 147 3.79 4.13 8.26
C SER A 147 2.54 4.43 7.42
N GLY A 148 2.12 3.49 6.56
CA GLY A 148 0.89 3.58 5.74
C GLY A 148 1.06 4.26 4.37
N GLU A 149 2.27 4.72 4.06
CA GLU A 149 2.67 5.22 2.74
C GLU A 149 2.86 4.07 1.74
N LEU A 150 2.92 4.39 0.44
CA LEU A 150 3.12 3.42 -0.63
C LEU A 150 4.49 2.72 -0.48
N ASN A 151 4.50 1.38 -0.60
CA ASN A 151 5.73 0.61 -0.61
C ASN A 151 6.42 0.71 -2.00
N PRO A 152 7.64 1.27 -2.13
CA PRO A 152 8.31 1.43 -3.42
C PRO A 152 8.59 0.10 -4.13
N TYR A 153 8.84 -0.98 -3.39
CA TYR A 153 9.02 -2.31 -3.99
C TYR A 153 7.78 -2.79 -4.77
N PHE A 154 6.59 -2.25 -4.49
CA PHE A 154 5.41 -2.57 -5.29
C PHE A 154 5.51 -1.97 -6.71
N LEU A 155 6.10 -0.78 -6.85
CA LEU A 155 6.32 -0.15 -8.14
C LEU A 155 7.36 -0.94 -8.96
N ASP A 156 8.45 -1.35 -8.32
CA ASP A 156 9.49 -2.18 -8.94
C ASP A 156 8.90 -3.50 -9.48
N GLU A 157 8.13 -4.21 -8.66
CA GLU A 157 7.49 -5.49 -9.00
C GLU A 157 6.38 -5.35 -10.05
N LEU A 158 5.76 -4.16 -10.20
CA LEU A 158 4.84 -3.85 -11.29
C LEU A 158 5.57 -3.58 -12.60
N LEU A 159 6.65 -2.80 -12.58
CA LEU A 159 7.47 -2.50 -13.75
C LEU A 159 8.09 -3.77 -14.33
N ASP A 160 8.71 -4.60 -13.48
CA ASP A 160 9.21 -5.94 -13.84
C ASP A 160 8.11 -6.81 -14.46
N TRP A 161 6.95 -6.88 -13.81
CA TRP A 161 5.81 -7.67 -14.30
C TRP A 161 5.32 -7.25 -15.69
N PHE A 162 5.25 -5.94 -15.97
CA PHE A 162 4.85 -5.42 -17.27
C PHE A 162 5.99 -5.40 -18.30
N GLY A 163 7.24 -5.64 -17.90
CA GLY A 163 8.42 -5.50 -18.77
C GLY A 163 8.71 -4.06 -19.17
N ILE A 164 8.32 -3.09 -18.33
CA ILE A 164 8.48 -1.66 -18.58
C ILE A 164 9.75 -1.18 -17.85
N PRO A 165 10.71 -0.52 -18.53
CA PRO A 165 11.87 0.05 -17.87
C PRO A 165 11.45 1.17 -16.91
N LYS A 166 12.15 1.29 -15.78
CA LYS A 166 11.90 2.38 -14.83
C LYS A 166 12.22 3.74 -15.47
N ASP A 167 11.23 4.62 -15.48
CA ASP A 167 11.39 6.06 -15.71
C ASP A 167 11.25 6.77 -14.35
N ASP A 168 12.26 7.55 -13.97
CA ASP A 168 12.29 8.21 -12.66
C ASP A 168 11.18 9.27 -12.51
N SER A 169 10.77 9.94 -13.60
CA SER A 169 9.73 10.96 -13.54
C SER A 169 8.36 10.33 -13.26
N PHE A 170 8.03 9.22 -13.93
CA PHE A 170 6.80 8.47 -13.65
C PHE A 170 6.84 7.76 -12.29
N TYR A 171 8.00 7.22 -11.89
CA TYR A 171 8.18 6.56 -10.60
C TYR A 171 7.97 7.52 -9.42
N GLU A 172 8.64 8.67 -9.43
CA GLU A 172 8.47 9.70 -8.40
C GLU A 172 7.06 10.33 -8.45
N CYS A 173 6.47 10.50 -9.64
CA CYS A 173 5.08 10.91 -9.79
C CYS A 173 4.12 9.92 -9.12
N ALA A 174 4.32 8.61 -9.30
CA ALA A 174 3.52 7.56 -8.68
C ALA A 174 3.69 7.53 -7.14
N LEU A 175 4.91 7.74 -6.63
CA LEU A 175 5.15 7.90 -5.19
C LEU A 175 4.44 9.12 -4.61
N MET A 176 4.60 10.30 -5.21
CA MET A 176 3.99 11.55 -4.73
C MET A 176 2.45 11.53 -4.83
N ASN A 177 1.90 11.01 -5.92
CA ASN A 177 0.46 11.05 -6.21
C ASN A 177 -0.28 9.76 -5.83
N ASN A 178 0.32 8.88 -5.01
CA ASN A 178 -0.20 7.55 -4.74
C ASN A 178 -1.62 7.51 -4.12
N LYS A 179 -2.05 8.57 -3.43
CA LYS A 179 -3.23 8.52 -2.55
C LYS A 179 -4.57 8.59 -3.32
N GLY A 180 -4.61 9.38 -4.39
CA GLY A 180 -5.83 9.64 -5.19
C GLY A 180 -7.04 10.06 -4.35
N HIS A 181 -8.25 9.78 -4.86
CA HIS A 181 -9.52 10.08 -4.19
C HIS A 181 -10.31 8.83 -3.77
N PHE A 182 -9.63 7.70 -3.57
CA PHE A 182 -10.25 6.38 -3.40
C PHE A 182 -10.27 5.88 -1.95
N ALA A 183 -9.58 6.57 -1.04
CA ALA A 183 -9.52 6.20 0.37
C ALA A 183 -10.79 6.63 1.13
N ARG A 184 -11.42 5.68 1.82
CA ARG A 184 -12.51 5.95 2.78
C ARG A 184 -11.93 6.50 4.09
N LYS A 185 -12.41 7.68 4.51
CA LYS A 185 -12.13 8.23 5.85
C LYS A 185 -13.21 7.74 6.83
N LEU A 186 -12.88 6.80 7.71
CA LEU A 186 -13.78 6.34 8.78
C LEU A 186 -13.59 7.23 10.02
N PRO A 187 -14.66 7.78 10.61
CA PRO A 187 -14.61 8.40 11.94
C PRO A 187 -14.12 7.39 12.98
N SER A 188 -13.33 7.83 13.97
CA SER A 188 -12.76 6.94 15.01
C SER A 188 -13.84 6.22 15.83
N ASN A 189 -14.97 6.89 16.08
CA ASN A 189 -16.14 6.39 16.81
C ASN A 189 -17.15 5.62 15.93
N HIS A 190 -16.90 5.45 14.63
CA HIS A 190 -17.84 4.76 13.74
C HIS A 190 -17.83 3.24 14.02
N PRO A 191 -18.98 2.55 14.17
CA PRO A 191 -19.05 1.12 14.55
C PRO A 191 -18.11 0.16 13.79
N ALA A 192 -17.92 0.36 12.48
CA ALA A 192 -16.94 -0.40 11.69
C ALA A 192 -15.48 -0.36 12.19
N THR A 193 -15.05 0.62 12.99
CA THR A 193 -13.71 0.61 13.61
C THR A 193 -13.58 -0.49 14.68
N LEU A 194 -14.70 -0.90 15.28
CA LEU A 194 -14.77 -1.94 16.31
C LEU A 194 -14.72 -3.36 15.73
N ILE A 195 -15.04 -3.55 14.45
CA ILE A 195 -15.11 -4.87 13.78
C ILE A 195 -13.83 -5.69 13.96
N LEU A 196 -12.66 -5.05 13.95
CA LEU A 196 -11.37 -5.73 14.12
C LEU A 196 -11.13 -6.27 15.54
N ASN A 197 -11.95 -5.89 16.51
CA ASN A 197 -11.91 -6.38 17.90
C ASN A 197 -13.24 -7.04 18.31
N ASP A 198 -14.22 -7.15 17.41
CA ASP A 198 -15.54 -7.69 17.73
C ASP A 198 -15.52 -9.23 17.74
N THR A 199 -15.78 -9.81 18.91
CA THR A 199 -15.71 -11.25 19.16
C THR A 199 -16.67 -12.06 18.29
N GLU A 200 -17.89 -11.55 18.06
CA GLU A 200 -18.91 -12.28 17.30
C GLU A 200 -18.59 -12.33 15.80
N THR A 201 -18.06 -11.23 15.24
CA THR A 201 -17.52 -11.22 13.87
C THR A 201 -16.34 -12.21 13.75
N HIS A 202 -15.41 -12.22 14.70
CA HIS A 202 -14.27 -13.14 14.67
C HIS A 202 -14.71 -14.60 14.74
N ARG A 203 -15.64 -14.94 15.63
CA ARG A 203 -16.21 -16.27 15.74
C ARG A 203 -16.85 -16.71 14.41
N ARG A 204 -17.77 -15.91 13.86
CA ARG A 204 -18.46 -16.20 12.59
C ARG A 204 -17.51 -16.33 11.40
N MET A 205 -16.49 -15.49 11.29
CA MET A 205 -15.53 -15.53 10.18
C MET A 205 -14.48 -16.63 10.32
N THR A 206 -14.22 -17.10 11.55
CA THR A 206 -13.46 -18.33 11.80
C THR A 206 -14.27 -19.55 11.36
N GLU A 207 -15.54 -19.66 11.80
CA GLU A 207 -16.46 -20.75 11.44
C GLU A 207 -16.74 -20.82 9.94
N ALA A 208 -16.86 -19.67 9.25
CA ALA A 208 -16.98 -19.59 7.81
C ALA A 208 -15.65 -19.73 7.04
N GLY A 209 -14.53 -19.99 7.75
CA GLY A 209 -13.26 -20.48 7.19
C GLY A 209 -12.38 -19.47 6.46
N CYS A 210 -12.79 -18.22 6.23
CA CYS A 210 -11.97 -17.27 5.45
C CYS A 210 -10.70 -16.81 6.19
N LEU A 211 -10.67 -16.82 7.52
CA LEU A 211 -9.43 -16.52 8.26
C LEU A 211 -8.38 -17.62 8.05
N GLN A 212 -8.78 -18.89 8.13
CA GLN A 212 -7.90 -20.02 7.85
C GLN A 212 -7.43 -20.04 6.39
N ALA A 213 -8.34 -19.74 5.45
CA ALA A 213 -8.01 -19.64 4.03
C ALA A 213 -7.03 -18.48 3.74
N TYR A 214 -7.16 -17.34 4.44
CA TYR A 214 -6.20 -16.25 4.34
C TYR A 214 -4.82 -16.66 4.85
N ASN A 215 -4.73 -17.33 6.01
CA ASN A 215 -3.46 -17.82 6.55
C ASN A 215 -2.78 -18.83 5.62
N TYR A 216 -3.56 -19.75 5.01
CA TYR A 216 -3.04 -20.66 3.98
C TYR A 216 -2.44 -19.90 2.80
N LEU A 217 -3.16 -18.92 2.24
CA LEU A 217 -2.69 -18.12 1.10
C LEU A 217 -1.45 -17.29 1.47
N SER A 218 -1.43 -16.68 2.65
CA SER A 218 -0.26 -15.93 3.19
C SER A 218 0.96 -16.81 3.39
N SER A 219 0.80 -18.07 3.82
CA SER A 219 1.91 -19.04 3.88
C SER A 219 2.36 -19.56 2.51
N LYS A 220 1.49 -19.48 1.49
CA LYS A 220 1.72 -20.05 0.16
C LYS A 220 2.42 -19.08 -0.81
N PHE A 221 2.18 -17.78 -0.66
CA PHE A 221 2.70 -16.76 -1.56
C PHE A 221 3.72 -15.87 -0.86
N GLN A 222 4.77 -15.49 -1.59
CA GLN A 222 5.78 -14.59 -1.07
C GLN A 222 5.17 -13.21 -0.78
N HIS A 223 5.41 -12.70 0.43
CA HIS A 223 5.08 -11.34 0.82
C HIS A 223 6.06 -10.34 0.21
N LEU A 224 5.57 -9.13 -0.07
CA LEU A 224 6.40 -8.05 -0.62
C LEU A 224 7.39 -7.56 0.45
N LYS A 225 8.65 -7.32 0.05
CA LYS A 225 9.68 -6.76 0.95
C LYS A 225 9.18 -5.45 1.56
N GLN A 226 9.53 -5.22 2.82
CA GLN A 226 9.26 -3.96 3.50
C GLN A 226 10.54 -3.12 3.55
N PRO A 227 10.50 -1.82 3.22
CA PRO A 227 11.62 -0.93 3.45
C PRO A 227 12.01 -0.96 4.93
N GLN A 228 13.30 -1.13 5.22
CA GLN A 228 13.80 -1.01 6.59
C GLN A 228 13.66 0.46 7.02
N ASN A 229 13.15 0.71 8.22
CA ASN A 229 13.15 2.06 8.76
C ASN A 229 14.61 2.56 8.84
N GLU A 230 14.89 3.73 8.29
CA GLU A 230 16.23 4.33 8.29
C GLU A 230 16.81 4.43 9.72
N GLN A 231 15.94 4.67 10.71
CA GLN A 231 16.29 4.63 12.13
C GLN A 231 16.81 3.27 12.61
N GLN A 232 16.28 2.15 12.09
CA GLN A 232 16.80 0.81 12.40
C GLN A 232 18.12 0.54 11.70
N GLN A 233 18.33 1.04 10.48
CA GLN A 233 19.65 0.97 9.82
C GLN A 233 20.70 1.79 10.58
N GLN A 234 20.37 3.02 11.01
CA GLN A 234 21.26 3.84 11.83
C GLN A 234 21.56 3.18 13.19
N GLN A 235 20.56 2.58 13.85
CA GLN A 235 20.78 1.84 15.11
C GLN A 235 21.62 0.58 14.90
N GLN A 236 21.41 -0.19 13.82
CA GLN A 236 22.23 -1.37 13.51
C GLN A 236 23.66 -0.98 13.13
N GLN A 237 23.86 0.10 12.36
CA GLN A 237 25.19 0.62 12.06
C GLN A 237 25.89 1.15 13.33
N GLN A 238 25.18 1.84 14.23
CA GLN A 238 25.72 2.28 15.52
C GLN A 238 26.05 1.10 16.45
N GLN A 239 25.28 0.01 16.43
CA GLN A 239 25.57 -1.21 17.17
C GLN A 239 26.78 -1.96 16.58
N GLN A 240 26.94 -1.96 15.25
CA GLN A 240 28.11 -2.53 14.57
C GLN A 240 29.38 -1.68 14.76
N SER A 241 29.27 -0.36 14.83
CA SER A 241 30.41 0.53 15.13
C SER A 241 30.80 0.54 16.61
N SER A 242 29.86 0.34 17.54
CA SER A 242 30.20 0.24 18.98
C SER A 242 30.79 -1.11 19.36
N SER A 243 30.36 -2.20 18.71
CA SER A 243 30.96 -3.54 18.90
C SER A 243 32.36 -3.66 18.28
N SER A 244 32.65 -2.97 17.17
CA SER A 244 34.02 -2.91 16.62
C SER A 244 34.98 -2.05 17.48
N VAL A 245 34.49 -0.96 18.07
CA VAL A 245 35.28 -0.16 19.04
C VAL A 245 35.54 -0.93 20.34
N ALA A 246 34.56 -1.69 20.84
CA ALA A 246 34.75 -2.55 22.02
C ALA A 246 35.80 -3.64 21.79
N ALA A 247 35.89 -4.21 20.58
CA ALA A 247 36.91 -5.19 20.22
C ALA A 247 38.33 -4.60 20.13
N ALA A 248 38.46 -3.31 19.82
CA ALA A 248 39.76 -2.61 19.72
C ALA A 248 40.32 -2.14 21.07
N GLY A 249 39.51 -2.12 22.13
CA GLY A 249 39.88 -1.57 23.44
C GLY A 249 40.66 -2.49 24.39
N SER A 250 40.99 -3.71 23.97
CA SER A 250 41.49 -4.77 24.89
C SER A 250 42.89 -5.31 24.61
N THR A 251 43.80 -4.49 24.07
CA THR A 251 45.25 -4.79 24.01
C THR A 251 46.10 -3.53 24.10
N ASN A 252 46.60 -3.21 25.29
CA ASN A 252 48.05 -3.12 25.60
C ASN A 252 48.32 -2.44 26.94
N GLN A 253 49.14 -3.07 27.77
CA GLN A 253 49.79 -2.46 28.93
C GLN A 253 51.12 -1.80 28.53
N ALA A 254 51.57 -0.90 29.41
CA ALA A 254 52.96 -0.51 29.69
C ALA A 254 53.51 0.82 29.13
N GLN A 255 54.28 1.46 30.02
CA GLN A 255 55.32 2.51 29.83
C GLN A 255 54.90 4.00 29.69
N GLN A 256 54.99 4.68 30.84
CA GLN A 256 55.43 6.08 31.01
C GLN A 256 56.97 6.22 30.78
N PRO A 257 57.62 7.43 30.76
CA PRO A 257 57.16 8.74 31.27
C PRO A 257 57.45 9.99 30.39
N GLY A 258 56.96 11.17 30.84
CA GLY A 258 57.36 12.49 30.35
C GLY A 258 56.39 13.59 30.83
N ALA A 259 56.87 14.66 31.49
CA ALA A 259 56.02 15.57 32.27
C ALA A 259 56.07 17.05 31.86
N GLN A 260 54.86 17.66 31.73
CA GLN A 260 54.48 19.06 32.02
C GLN A 260 55.13 20.23 31.23
N PRO A 261 54.60 21.48 31.29
CA PRO A 261 53.39 21.99 32.00
C PRO A 261 52.34 22.75 31.11
N GLN A 262 51.25 23.21 31.75
CA GLN A 262 50.21 24.13 31.20
C GLN A 262 50.65 25.61 31.26
N PRO A 263 49.91 26.57 30.65
CA PRO A 263 48.72 27.23 31.29
C PRO A 263 47.52 27.39 30.31
N GLN A 264 46.25 27.22 30.72
CA GLN A 264 45.34 28.10 31.48
C GLN A 264 44.86 29.42 30.80
N LEU A 265 43.52 29.51 30.68
CA LEU A 265 42.62 30.67 30.58
C LEU A 265 42.86 31.78 29.54
N SER A 266 41.84 32.05 28.70
CA SER A 266 41.04 33.29 28.81
C SER A 266 39.72 33.21 28.03
N THR A 267 38.72 34.00 28.43
CA THR A 267 37.38 34.11 27.84
C THR A 267 37.13 35.50 27.22
N GLN A 268 36.02 35.63 26.47
CA GLN A 268 35.42 36.85 25.84
C GLN A 268 35.71 37.03 24.32
N PRO A 269 34.98 37.92 23.59
CA PRO A 269 33.60 37.70 23.13
C PRO A 269 33.46 37.96 21.59
N PRO A 270 32.27 37.85 20.95
CA PRO A 270 32.19 37.91 19.49
C PRO A 270 32.22 39.35 18.93
N VAL A 271 32.95 39.54 17.83
CA VAL A 271 32.97 40.79 17.06
C VAL A 271 32.02 40.69 15.88
N GLN A 272 31.11 41.67 15.77
CA GLN A 272 30.26 41.87 14.60
C GLN A 272 31.09 42.41 13.43
N GLN A 273 30.85 41.92 12.20
CA GLN A 273 30.90 42.80 11.03
C GLN A 273 29.66 42.60 10.17
N GLN A 274 28.99 43.72 9.94
CA GLN A 274 27.83 43.87 9.08
C GLN A 274 28.28 44.78 7.94
N GLN A 275 28.11 44.34 6.68
CA GLN A 275 28.10 45.27 5.55
C GLN A 275 27.08 44.81 4.51
N GLN A 276 26.04 45.63 4.37
CA GLN A 276 25.08 45.59 3.28
C GLN A 276 25.73 46.16 2.03
N HIS A 277 25.23 45.81 0.85
CA HIS A 277 24.90 46.83 -0.17
C HIS A 277 23.70 46.38 -1.02
N GLN A 278 22.81 47.34 -1.30
CA GLN A 278 21.60 47.19 -2.10
C GLN A 278 21.79 47.88 -3.46
N HIS A 279 21.06 47.43 -4.49
CA HIS A 279 20.21 48.23 -5.40
C HIS A 279 19.34 47.23 -6.20
N GLN A 280 18.00 47.33 -6.32
CA GLN A 280 17.15 48.40 -6.89
C GLN A 280 17.40 48.63 -8.40
N GLN A 281 16.39 48.77 -9.29
CA GLN A 281 14.93 48.89 -9.13
C GLN A 281 14.19 48.72 -10.50
N GLN A 282 12.91 48.26 -10.49
CA GLN A 282 11.74 48.75 -11.31
C GLN A 282 11.81 48.76 -12.87
N GLN A 283 10.77 48.97 -13.71
CA GLN A 283 9.27 49.11 -13.74
C GLN A 283 8.85 48.88 -15.24
N ALA A 284 7.60 48.79 -15.75
CA ALA A 284 6.28 48.24 -15.36
C ALA A 284 5.26 48.42 -16.53
N ALA A 285 3.97 48.06 -16.33
CA ALA A 285 2.76 48.38 -17.17
C ALA A 285 2.60 47.67 -18.55
N ALA A 286 1.42 47.66 -19.23
CA ALA A 286 -0.01 47.55 -18.87
C ALA A 286 -0.89 47.53 -20.16
N GLY A 287 -2.16 47.08 -20.10
CA GLY A 287 -3.17 47.12 -21.19
C GLY A 287 -3.61 45.71 -21.63
N VAL A 288 -4.89 45.27 -21.59
CA VAL A 288 -6.21 45.86 -21.95
C VAL A 288 -6.43 46.02 -23.46
N VAL A 289 -6.99 44.98 -24.08
CA VAL A 289 -8.20 45.00 -24.93
C VAL A 289 -9.00 43.73 -24.60
#